data_AF-A0A835UA23-F1
#
_entry.id   AF-A0A835UA23-F1
#
_cell.length_a   1.000
_cell.length_b   1.000
_cell.length_c   1.000
_cell.angle_alpha   90.00
_cell.angle_beta   90.00
_cell.angle_gamma   90.00
#
_symmetry.space_group_name_H-M   'P 1'
#
loop_
_entity.id
_entity.type
_entity.pdbx_description
1 polymer ?
#
loop_
_entity_poly.entity_id
_entity_poly.type
_entity_poly.pdbx_seq_one_letter_code
_entity_poly.pdbx_strand_id
1 'polypeptide(L)'
;MMQCNDKTTLLNVSGDALFDMRSKLNATSSQLSDWNQNQVTPCTWNSVICDSDSNVVQVLTSLILENNLLSGKIPDSLGKLSKLQILILNNNFLSGSIPDSLSSLLNLNDIQLASNHLTGQIPARLFQVVRYNFTGNNLNCDGNFLLPCASNITDPGGTHSSNVGVILGSSVGAVVLIFVVILFILYKRIRKGHHLEVFVDVPGEDDRRITFGQLKRFAWRELQIATDDFSEKNILGQGGFGKVYRGTLLDNTKIAGKRLTDYESPGGEAAFLRKSS
;
A
#
# COMPACT_ATOMS: atom_id res chain seq x y z
N MET A 1 27.47 27.35 -41.52
CA MET A 1 26.05 27.75 -41.63
C MET A 1 25.36 26.72 -42.48
N MET A 2 24.67 25.77 -41.86
CA MET A 2 23.89 24.75 -42.58
C MET A 2 22.44 24.98 -42.17
N GLN A 3 21.65 25.48 -43.11
CA GLN A 3 20.22 25.70 -42.94
C GLN A 3 19.53 24.35 -42.72
N CYS A 4 18.91 24.17 -41.54
CA CYS A 4 17.94 23.09 -41.35
C CYS A 4 16.65 23.50 -42.06
N ASN A 5 16.28 22.72 -43.09
CA ASN A 5 15.10 22.93 -43.90
C ASN A 5 13.78 22.83 -43.09
N ASP A 6 12.85 23.68 -43.51
CA ASP A 6 11.57 24.12 -42.93
C ASP A 6 10.45 23.06 -42.74
N LYS A 7 10.75 21.79 -42.43
CA LYS A 7 9.73 20.71 -42.30
C LYS A 7 9.61 20.08 -40.89
N THR A 8 10.35 20.58 -39.91
CA THR A 8 10.42 20.09 -38.51
C THR A 8 9.51 20.83 -37.51
N THR A 9 8.76 21.84 -37.95
CA THR A 9 8.06 22.79 -37.06
C THR A 9 6.80 22.25 -36.41
N LEU A 10 6.06 21.35 -37.06
CA LEU A 10 4.88 20.68 -36.47
C LEU A 10 5.26 19.60 -35.43
N LEU A 11 6.42 18.97 -35.63
CA LEU A 11 6.93 17.85 -34.84
C LEU A 11 7.31 18.27 -33.41
N ASN A 12 7.87 19.47 -33.25
CA ASN A 12 8.30 20.00 -31.95
C ASN A 12 7.10 20.42 -31.10
N VAL A 13 6.08 21.02 -31.71
CA VAL A 13 5.01 21.72 -30.99
C VAL A 13 4.14 20.80 -30.14
N SER A 14 3.75 19.64 -30.68
CA SER A 14 2.90 18.70 -29.96
C SER A 14 3.67 17.86 -28.94
N GLY A 15 4.91 17.47 -29.27
CA GLY A 15 5.81 16.81 -28.33
C GLY A 15 6.10 17.69 -27.12
N ASP A 16 6.45 18.96 -27.37
CA ASP A 16 6.66 19.98 -26.35
C ASP A 16 5.43 20.20 -25.48
N ALA A 17 4.23 20.21 -26.08
CA ALA A 17 2.98 20.41 -25.35
C ALA A 17 2.68 19.28 -24.36
N LEU A 18 2.85 18.02 -24.78
CA LEU A 18 2.63 16.87 -23.89
C LEU A 18 3.74 16.75 -22.84
N PHE A 19 4.99 17.09 -23.17
CA PHE A 19 6.05 17.15 -22.18
C PHE A 19 5.84 18.26 -21.14
N ASP A 20 5.48 19.47 -21.58
CA ASP A 20 5.10 20.57 -20.68
C ASP A 20 3.93 20.13 -19.78
N MET A 21 2.96 19.42 -20.34
CA MET A 21 1.87 18.82 -19.57
C MET A 21 2.36 17.84 -18.51
N ARG A 22 3.18 16.85 -18.86
CA ARG A 22 3.74 15.93 -17.86
C ARG A 22 4.43 16.69 -16.73
N SER A 23 5.22 17.71 -17.07
CA SER A 23 5.95 18.51 -16.09
C SER A 23 5.03 19.28 -15.14
N LYS A 24 3.92 19.85 -15.65
CA LYS A 24 2.98 20.65 -14.86
C LYS A 24 1.95 19.81 -14.09
N LEU A 25 1.72 18.57 -14.52
CA LEU A 25 0.79 17.64 -13.86
C LEU A 25 1.41 16.88 -12.68
N ASN A 26 2.66 17.20 -12.32
CA ASN A 26 3.42 16.57 -11.23
C ASN A 26 3.29 15.03 -11.27
N ALA A 27 3.32 14.47 -12.48
CA ALA A 27 3.16 13.04 -12.70
C ALA A 27 4.40 12.30 -12.18
N THR A 28 4.19 11.20 -11.46
CA THR A 28 5.30 10.35 -11.01
C THR A 28 6.02 9.69 -12.19
N SER A 29 7.22 9.14 -11.99
CA SER A 29 7.97 8.49 -13.07
C SER A 29 7.26 7.27 -13.69
N SER A 30 6.31 6.66 -12.98
CA SER A 30 5.47 5.56 -13.47
C SER A 30 4.20 6.03 -14.18
N GLN A 31 3.72 7.24 -13.88
CA GLN A 31 2.54 7.84 -14.51
C GLN A 31 3.02 8.68 -15.70
N LEU A 32 2.68 8.30 -16.94
CA LEU A 32 3.20 8.92 -18.17
C LEU A 32 4.70 8.63 -18.42
N SER A 33 5.13 7.40 -18.12
CA SER A 33 6.53 6.97 -18.29
C SER A 33 7.02 7.02 -19.74
N ASP A 34 6.08 6.89 -20.67
CA ASP A 34 6.23 6.97 -22.12
C ASP A 34 6.45 8.40 -22.62
N TRP A 35 5.98 9.44 -21.93
CA TRP A 35 6.13 10.85 -22.36
C TRP A 35 7.52 11.41 -22.01
N ASN A 36 8.57 10.90 -22.66
CA ASN A 36 9.97 11.17 -22.36
C ASN A 36 10.65 12.07 -23.41
N GLN A 37 11.17 13.23 -22.99
CA GLN A 37 11.88 14.19 -23.86
C GLN A 37 13.16 13.63 -24.50
N ASN A 38 13.74 12.58 -23.92
CA ASN A 38 14.96 11.94 -24.42
C ASN A 38 14.69 10.83 -25.45
N GLN A 39 13.41 10.51 -25.75
CA GLN A 39 13.08 9.57 -26.82
C GLN A 39 13.07 10.29 -28.16
N VAL A 40 13.80 9.70 -29.13
CA VAL A 40 14.07 10.27 -30.46
C VAL A 40 12.79 10.44 -31.29
N THR A 41 11.70 9.75 -30.95
CA THR A 41 10.42 9.84 -31.67
C THR A 41 9.23 9.90 -30.69
N PRO A 42 8.30 10.87 -30.80
CA PRO A 42 7.05 10.89 -30.03
C PRO A 42 6.12 9.71 -30.36
N CYS A 43 6.41 8.95 -31.42
CA CYS A 43 5.66 7.78 -31.88
C CYS A 43 5.56 6.63 -30.87
N THR A 44 6.41 6.64 -29.85
CA THR A 44 6.39 5.66 -28.75
C THR A 44 5.45 6.06 -27.61
N TRP A 45 4.87 7.27 -27.66
CA TRP A 45 3.99 7.78 -26.63
C TRP A 45 2.57 7.28 -26.88
N ASN A 46 1.88 6.88 -25.81
CA ASN A 46 0.48 6.53 -25.89
C ASN A 46 -0.28 7.70 -26.54
N SER A 47 -1.03 7.34 -27.58
CA SER A 47 -1.89 8.23 -28.36
C SER A 47 -1.19 9.16 -29.38
N VAL A 48 0.08 8.93 -29.69
CA VAL A 48 0.72 9.52 -30.87
C VAL A 48 0.76 8.49 -32.01
N ILE A 49 0.24 8.82 -33.18
CA ILE A 49 0.21 7.95 -34.37
C ILE A 49 1.20 8.48 -35.40
N CYS A 50 2.05 7.58 -35.90
CA CYS A 50 3.06 7.86 -36.91
C CYS A 50 2.87 7.04 -38.19
N ASP A 51 3.42 7.52 -39.30
CA ASP A 51 3.49 6.78 -40.57
C ASP A 51 4.65 5.78 -40.55
N SER A 52 4.82 5.06 -41.67
CA SER A 52 5.92 4.12 -41.89
C SER A 52 7.31 4.76 -41.82
N ASP A 53 7.40 6.07 -42.00
CA ASP A 53 8.65 6.83 -41.96
C ASP A 53 8.92 7.43 -40.57
N SER A 54 8.14 7.01 -39.55
CA SER A 54 8.21 7.53 -38.17
C SER A 54 7.90 9.03 -38.06
N ASN A 55 7.23 9.61 -39.06
CA ASN A 55 6.69 10.96 -38.94
C ASN A 55 5.38 10.91 -38.18
N VAL A 56 5.20 11.84 -37.24
CA VAL A 56 3.94 12.00 -36.52
C VAL A 56 2.86 12.51 -37.47
N VAL A 57 1.88 11.66 -37.79
CA VAL A 57 0.78 11.99 -38.71
C VAL A 57 -0.42 12.54 -37.94
N GLN A 58 -0.59 12.06 -36.71
CA GLN A 58 -1.71 12.38 -35.85
C GLN A 58 -1.26 12.36 -34.40
N VAL A 59 -1.39 13.50 -33.73
CA VAL A 59 -1.29 13.58 -32.27
C VAL A 59 -2.70 13.58 -31.73
N LEU A 60 -2.98 12.67 -30.80
CA LEU A 60 -4.14 12.62 -29.91
C LEU A 60 -5.39 13.31 -30.45
N THR A 61 -6.28 12.54 -31.08
CA THR A 61 -7.70 12.92 -31.07
C THR A 61 -8.29 12.78 -29.67
N SER A 62 -7.72 11.94 -28.80
CA SER A 62 -8.31 11.63 -27.49
C SER A 62 -7.29 11.46 -26.37
N LEU A 63 -7.16 12.48 -25.50
CA LEU A 63 -6.33 12.41 -24.30
C LEU A 63 -7.16 11.98 -23.09
N ILE A 64 -6.87 10.81 -22.53
CA ILE A 64 -7.60 10.25 -21.39
C ILE A 64 -6.62 9.97 -20.26
N LEU A 65 -6.70 10.77 -19.20
CA LEU A 65 -5.86 10.67 -18.00
C LEU A 65 -6.70 10.70 -16.70
N GLU A 66 -7.94 10.25 -16.77
CA GLU A 66 -8.82 10.15 -15.61
C GLU A 66 -8.28 9.18 -14.54
N ASN A 67 -8.57 9.46 -13.27
CA ASN A 67 -8.20 8.62 -12.12
C ASN A 67 -6.69 8.36 -11.94
N ASN A 68 -5.85 9.34 -12.26
CA ASN A 68 -4.38 9.19 -12.19
C ASN A 68 -3.73 9.93 -11.02
N LEU A 69 -4.49 10.45 -10.06
CA LEU A 69 -3.95 11.21 -8.92
C LEU A 69 -3.04 12.38 -9.35
N LEU A 70 -3.21 12.90 -10.57
CA LEU A 70 -2.40 13.98 -11.12
C LEU A 70 -2.67 15.27 -10.35
N SER A 71 -1.67 16.11 -10.17
CA SER A 71 -1.79 17.37 -9.41
C SER A 71 -1.16 18.53 -10.17
N GLY A 72 -1.18 19.75 -9.64
CA GLY A 72 -0.63 20.91 -10.36
C GLY A 72 -1.64 21.55 -11.31
N LYS A 73 -1.19 22.16 -12.42
CA LYS A 73 -2.04 23.00 -13.29
C LYS A 73 -2.18 22.43 -14.70
N ILE A 74 -3.33 22.68 -15.34
CA ILE A 74 -3.49 22.43 -16.76
C ILE A 74 -2.60 23.43 -17.54
N PRO A 75 -1.68 22.99 -18.39
CA PRO A 75 -0.78 23.88 -19.12
C PRO A 75 -1.47 24.59 -20.30
N ASP A 76 -1.08 25.84 -20.57
CA ASP A 76 -1.53 26.56 -21.77
C ASP A 76 -1.10 25.89 -23.09
N SER A 77 0.01 25.14 -23.06
CA SER A 77 0.55 24.45 -24.22
C SER A 77 -0.39 23.39 -24.79
N LEU A 78 -1.35 22.90 -24.01
CA LEU A 78 -2.38 21.96 -24.47
C LEU A 78 -3.24 22.54 -25.60
N GLY A 79 -3.42 23.87 -25.63
CA GLY A 79 -4.10 24.60 -26.70
C GLY A 79 -3.37 24.55 -28.06
N LYS A 80 -2.14 24.01 -28.11
CA LYS A 80 -1.40 23.80 -29.38
C LYS A 80 -1.78 22.48 -30.07
N LEU A 81 -2.52 21.59 -29.39
CA LEU A 81 -2.95 20.31 -29.95
C LEU A 81 -4.21 20.48 -30.82
N SER A 82 -4.09 21.19 -31.95
CA SER A 82 -5.23 21.60 -32.78
C SER A 82 -6.13 20.47 -33.31
N LYS A 83 -5.65 19.22 -33.31
CA LYS A 83 -6.42 18.02 -33.71
C LYS A 83 -7.15 17.33 -32.56
N LEU A 84 -7.01 17.80 -31.31
CA LEU A 84 -7.62 17.20 -30.13
C LEU A 84 -9.14 17.28 -30.19
N GLN A 85 -9.82 16.16 -29.98
CA GLN A 85 -11.28 16.01 -30.01
C GLN A 85 -11.85 15.64 -28.66
N ILE A 86 -11.13 14.86 -27.86
CA ILE A 86 -11.53 14.35 -26.56
C ILE A 86 -10.42 14.66 -25.55
N LEU A 87 -10.79 15.29 -24.44
CA LEU A 87 -9.90 15.58 -23.31
C LEU A 87 -10.60 15.16 -22.01
N ILE A 88 -10.13 14.06 -21.41
CA ILE A 88 -10.67 13.51 -20.17
C ILE A 88 -9.59 13.57 -19.08
N LEU A 89 -9.77 14.45 -18.09
CA LEU A 89 -8.90 14.64 -16.93
C LEU A 89 -9.66 14.52 -15.60
N ASN A 90 -10.86 13.94 -15.61
CA ASN A 90 -11.70 13.77 -14.42
C ASN A 90 -10.96 13.06 -13.27
N ASN A 91 -11.43 13.29 -12.05
CA ASN A 91 -11.00 12.54 -10.87
C ASN A 91 -9.48 12.59 -10.65
N ASN A 92 -8.94 13.80 -10.68
CA ASN A 92 -7.55 14.09 -10.35
C ASN A 92 -7.51 15.20 -9.27
N PHE A 93 -6.31 15.65 -8.91
CA PHE A 93 -6.07 16.75 -7.98
C PHE A 93 -5.59 18.02 -8.72
N LEU A 94 -6.06 18.25 -9.95
CA LEU A 94 -5.66 19.42 -10.74
C LEU A 94 -6.21 20.71 -10.13
N SER A 95 -5.46 21.80 -10.26
CA SER A 95 -5.71 23.07 -9.59
C SER A 95 -5.43 24.26 -10.50
N GLY A 96 -5.85 25.46 -10.09
CA GLY A 96 -5.73 26.67 -10.91
C GLY A 96 -6.86 26.80 -11.95
N SER A 97 -6.71 27.73 -12.88
CA SER A 97 -7.73 28.03 -13.89
C SER A 97 -7.68 27.09 -15.08
N ILE A 98 -8.82 26.95 -15.76
CA ILE A 98 -8.86 26.36 -17.10
C ILE A 98 -8.20 27.35 -18.08
N PRO A 99 -7.15 26.96 -18.80
CA PRO A 99 -6.47 27.85 -19.75
C PRO A 99 -7.39 28.33 -20.87
N ASP A 100 -7.35 29.63 -21.18
CA ASP A 100 -8.04 30.21 -22.33
C ASP A 100 -7.60 29.56 -23.65
N SER A 101 -6.36 29.06 -23.70
CA SER A 101 -5.83 28.36 -24.87
C SER A 101 -6.61 27.10 -25.22
N LEU A 102 -7.38 26.49 -24.30
CA LEU A 102 -8.26 25.37 -24.66
C LEU A 102 -9.42 25.82 -25.56
N SER A 103 -9.77 27.11 -25.55
CA SER A 103 -10.78 27.67 -26.46
C SER A 103 -10.33 27.73 -27.91
N SER A 104 -9.02 27.59 -28.21
CA SER A 104 -8.53 27.55 -29.59
C SER A 104 -8.67 26.18 -30.23
N LEU A 105 -9.04 25.14 -29.47
CA LEU A 105 -9.17 23.77 -29.93
C LEU A 105 -10.50 23.57 -30.69
N LEU A 106 -10.50 23.95 -31.98
CA LEU A 106 -11.69 23.96 -32.84
C LEU A 106 -12.33 22.58 -33.05
N ASN A 107 -11.55 21.51 -32.89
CA ASN A 107 -12.02 20.13 -33.10
C ASN A 107 -12.48 19.45 -31.80
N LEU A 108 -12.42 20.14 -30.66
CA LEU A 108 -12.77 19.59 -29.36
C LEU A 108 -14.28 19.36 -29.26
N ASN A 109 -14.68 18.11 -29.10
CA ASN A 109 -16.05 17.66 -29.00
C ASN A 109 -16.40 17.11 -27.61
N ASP A 110 -15.41 16.69 -26.84
CA ASP A 110 -15.59 16.16 -25.49
C ASP A 110 -14.52 16.69 -24.53
N ILE A 111 -14.95 17.36 -23.46
CA ILE A 111 -14.08 17.85 -22.40
C ILE A 111 -14.62 17.52 -21.01
N GLN A 112 -13.92 16.62 -20.32
CA GLN A 112 -14.30 16.13 -19.01
C GLN A 112 -13.21 16.53 -17.99
N LEU A 113 -13.53 17.49 -17.11
CA LEU A 113 -12.63 18.00 -16.06
C LEU A 113 -13.21 17.86 -14.65
N ALA A 114 -14.26 17.06 -14.50
CA ALA A 114 -15.02 16.94 -13.26
C ALA A 114 -14.19 16.39 -12.10
N SER A 115 -14.59 16.70 -10.87
CA SER A 115 -13.95 16.22 -9.64
C SER A 115 -12.44 16.53 -9.59
N ASN A 116 -12.12 17.81 -9.66
CA ASN A 116 -10.77 18.37 -9.50
C ASN A 116 -10.83 19.59 -8.55
N HIS A 117 -9.72 20.30 -8.37
CA HIS A 117 -9.63 21.53 -7.56
C HIS A 117 -9.47 22.79 -8.44
N LEU A 118 -10.05 22.78 -9.65
CA LEU A 118 -9.95 23.92 -10.58
C LEU A 118 -10.74 25.12 -10.05
N THR A 119 -10.25 26.33 -10.33
CA THR A 119 -10.81 27.59 -9.85
C THR A 119 -10.95 28.61 -10.98
N GLY A 120 -11.69 29.70 -10.75
CA GLY A 120 -11.77 30.81 -11.69
C GLY A 120 -12.88 30.65 -12.74
N GLN A 121 -12.70 31.32 -13.89
CA GLN A 121 -13.72 31.38 -14.93
C GLN A 121 -13.55 30.28 -15.99
N ILE A 122 -14.66 29.76 -16.49
CA ILE A 122 -14.68 28.85 -17.63
C ILE A 122 -14.68 29.68 -18.92
N PRO A 123 -13.70 29.49 -19.82
CA PRO A 123 -13.69 30.16 -21.11
C PRO A 123 -14.98 29.89 -21.89
N ALA A 124 -15.66 30.95 -22.35
CA ALA A 124 -17.02 30.89 -22.88
C ALA A 124 -17.21 29.87 -24.01
N ARG A 125 -16.17 29.66 -24.83
CA ARG A 125 -16.20 28.72 -25.96
C ARG A 125 -16.27 27.26 -25.52
N LEU A 126 -15.80 26.92 -24.32
CA LEU A 126 -15.88 25.55 -23.82
C LEU A 126 -17.31 25.10 -23.54
N PHE A 127 -18.24 26.04 -23.33
CA PHE A 127 -19.68 25.73 -23.26
C PHE A 127 -20.29 25.38 -24.63
N GLN A 128 -19.58 25.63 -25.74
CA GLN A 128 -20.01 25.24 -27.09
C GLN A 128 -19.54 23.83 -27.48
N VAL A 129 -18.70 23.20 -26.66
CA VAL A 129 -18.26 21.81 -26.86
C VAL A 129 -19.47 20.89 -26.67
N VAL A 130 -19.58 19.86 -27.51
CA VAL A 130 -20.76 18.97 -27.54
C VAL A 130 -20.97 18.29 -26.18
N ARG A 131 -19.92 17.67 -25.65
CA ARG A 131 -19.93 17.02 -24.33
C ARG A 131 -18.96 17.76 -23.43
N TYR A 132 -19.46 18.31 -22.32
CA TYR A 132 -18.60 18.93 -21.32
C TYR A 132 -19.05 18.60 -19.90
N ASN A 133 -18.09 18.48 -18.99
CA ASN A 133 -18.38 18.31 -17.57
C ASN A 133 -17.30 19.00 -16.72
N PHE A 134 -17.72 20.02 -15.98
CA PHE A 134 -16.88 20.82 -15.09
C PHE A 134 -17.28 20.66 -13.61
N THR A 135 -18.24 19.78 -13.32
CA THR A 135 -18.82 19.60 -11.97
C THR A 135 -17.77 19.15 -10.93
N GLY A 136 -18.03 19.43 -9.65
CA GLY A 136 -17.10 19.04 -8.59
C GLY A 136 -15.76 19.79 -8.62
N ASN A 137 -15.75 21.01 -9.16
CA ASN A 137 -14.65 21.98 -9.09
C ASN A 137 -15.15 23.27 -8.39
N ASN A 138 -14.27 24.24 -8.19
CA ASN A 138 -14.59 25.56 -7.65
C ASN A 138 -14.61 26.63 -8.76
N LEU A 139 -15.33 26.32 -9.86
CA LEU A 139 -15.47 27.14 -11.07
C LEU A 139 -16.76 27.97 -11.04
N ASN A 140 -16.85 28.97 -11.90
CA ASN A 140 -17.99 29.89 -12.00
C ASN A 140 -19.18 29.35 -12.84
N CYS A 141 -19.54 28.09 -12.67
CA CYS A 141 -20.73 27.50 -13.29
C CYS A 141 -21.74 27.06 -12.22
N ASP A 142 -23.02 26.97 -12.62
CA ASP A 142 -24.19 26.81 -11.74
C ASP A 142 -24.44 27.97 -10.75
N GLY A 143 -25.72 28.26 -10.49
CA GLY A 143 -26.17 29.33 -9.58
C GLY A 143 -26.44 30.68 -10.27
N ASN A 144 -25.43 31.54 -10.43
CA ASN A 144 -25.58 32.94 -10.87
C ASN A 144 -25.10 33.23 -12.30
N PHE A 145 -24.54 32.25 -13.00
CA PHE A 145 -24.06 32.37 -14.38
C PHE A 145 -24.86 31.42 -15.27
N LEU A 146 -25.36 31.95 -16.39
CA LEU A 146 -26.45 31.42 -17.22
C LEU A 146 -26.21 30.04 -17.89
N LEU A 147 -25.16 29.30 -17.54
CA LEU A 147 -24.76 28.05 -18.20
C LEU A 147 -24.50 26.93 -17.17
N PRO A 148 -25.06 25.73 -17.38
CA PRO A 148 -24.87 24.61 -16.45
C PRO A 148 -23.43 24.12 -16.45
N CYS A 149 -22.95 23.58 -15.33
CA CYS A 149 -21.59 23.01 -15.22
C CYS A 149 -21.37 21.74 -16.05
N ALA A 150 -22.42 21.12 -16.58
CA ALA A 150 -22.32 19.94 -17.44
C ALA A 150 -23.33 20.01 -18.60
N SER A 151 -22.95 19.44 -19.74
CA SER A 151 -23.85 19.25 -20.88
C SER A 151 -24.86 18.13 -20.59
N ASN A 152 -26.12 18.31 -20.99
CA ASN A 152 -27.21 17.34 -20.74
C ASN A 152 -27.18 16.10 -21.65
N ILE A 153 -26.08 15.80 -22.33
CA ILE A 153 -26.01 14.66 -23.23
C ILE A 153 -25.71 13.41 -22.41
N THR A 154 -26.72 12.56 -22.20
CA THR A 154 -26.54 11.24 -21.59
C THR A 154 -25.59 10.38 -22.44
N ASP A 155 -24.52 9.87 -21.83
CA ASP A 155 -23.68 8.85 -22.47
C ASP A 155 -24.48 7.56 -22.66
N PRO A 156 -24.51 6.97 -23.86
CA PRO A 156 -24.91 5.59 -24.03
C PRO A 156 -23.75 4.71 -23.56
N GLY A 157 -23.74 4.37 -22.27
CA GLY A 157 -22.86 3.32 -21.74
C GLY A 157 -21.54 3.81 -21.16
N GLY A 158 -21.61 4.35 -19.95
CA GLY A 158 -20.44 4.58 -19.10
C GLY A 158 -20.85 4.46 -17.64
N THR A 159 -20.95 3.23 -17.13
CA THR A 159 -21.05 2.97 -15.69
C THR A 159 -19.76 3.43 -15.03
N HIS A 160 -19.73 4.68 -14.56
CA HIS A 160 -18.72 5.14 -13.62
C HIS A 160 -19.03 4.53 -12.25
N SER A 161 -18.50 3.33 -12.00
CA SER A 161 -18.50 2.78 -10.65
C SER A 161 -17.54 3.60 -9.80
N SER A 162 -18.12 4.54 -9.06
CA SER A 162 -17.43 5.23 -7.98
C SER A 162 -16.93 4.19 -6.97
N ASN A 163 -15.62 3.93 -6.96
CA ASN A 163 -14.96 3.15 -5.90
C ASN A 163 -14.82 3.97 -4.59
N VAL A 164 -15.75 4.90 -4.32
CA VAL A 164 -15.85 5.59 -3.03
C VAL A 164 -16.28 4.62 -1.92
N GLY A 165 -16.94 3.50 -2.26
CA GLY A 165 -17.26 2.44 -1.30
C GLY A 165 -16.10 1.51 -0.94
N VAL A 166 -15.09 1.36 -1.82
CA VAL A 166 -14.01 0.37 -1.61
C VAL A 166 -12.85 0.97 -0.81
N ILE A 167 -12.50 2.24 -1.01
CA ILE A 167 -11.33 2.85 -0.33
C ILE A 167 -11.66 3.26 1.12
N LEU A 168 -12.89 3.70 1.41
CA LEU A 168 -13.34 3.97 2.78
C LEU A 168 -13.64 2.67 3.56
N GLY A 169 -14.09 1.61 2.88
CA GLY A 169 -14.26 0.29 3.51
C GLY A 169 -12.93 -0.42 3.80
N SER A 170 -11.94 -0.28 2.92
CA SER A 170 -10.62 -0.92 3.06
C SER A 170 -9.77 -0.30 4.15
N SER A 171 -9.76 1.04 4.24
CA SER A 171 -8.97 1.75 5.25
C SER A 171 -9.55 1.58 6.65
N VAL A 172 -10.87 1.71 6.82
CA VAL A 172 -11.53 1.45 8.12
C VAL A 172 -11.45 -0.03 8.48
N GLY A 173 -11.67 -0.93 7.52
CA GLY A 173 -11.55 -2.38 7.71
C GLY A 173 -10.14 -2.78 8.16
N ALA A 174 -9.10 -2.27 7.49
CA ALA A 174 -7.71 -2.54 7.87
C ALA A 174 -7.37 -1.98 9.26
N VAL A 175 -7.82 -0.76 9.58
CA VAL A 175 -7.60 -0.16 10.91
C VAL A 175 -8.30 -0.95 12.01
N VAL A 176 -9.54 -1.39 11.79
CA VAL A 176 -10.28 -2.23 12.74
C VAL A 176 -9.60 -3.60 12.89
N LEU A 177 -9.14 -4.21 11.80
CA LEU A 177 -8.47 -5.50 11.83
C LEU A 177 -7.11 -5.42 12.55
N ILE A 178 -6.34 -4.35 12.31
CA ILE A 178 -5.10 -4.05 13.04
C ILE A 178 -5.40 -3.84 14.54
N PHE A 179 -6.45 -3.09 14.89
CA PHE A 179 -6.84 -2.87 16.28
C PHE A 179 -7.25 -4.17 16.98
N VAL A 180 -8.02 -5.04 16.31
CA VAL A 180 -8.40 -6.37 16.83
C VAL A 180 -7.16 -7.25 17.01
N VAL A 181 -6.21 -7.23 16.08
CA VAL A 181 -4.95 -7.99 16.20
C VAL A 181 -4.11 -7.46 17.37
N ILE A 182 -4.01 -6.14 17.55
CA ILE A 182 -3.32 -5.53 18.70
C ILE A 182 -4.01 -5.94 20.00
N LEU A 183 -5.33 -5.83 20.10
CA LEU A 183 -6.10 -6.28 21.27
C LEU A 183 -5.91 -7.77 21.54
N PHE A 184 -5.86 -8.61 20.50
CA PHE A 184 -5.60 -10.05 20.64
C PHE A 184 -4.17 -10.33 21.13
N ILE A 185 -3.17 -9.58 20.65
CA ILE A 185 -1.78 -9.67 21.13
C ILE A 185 -1.68 -9.19 22.58
N LEU A 186 -2.33 -8.08 22.95
CA LEU A 186 -2.38 -7.58 24.31
C LEU A 186 -3.13 -8.55 25.23
N TYR A 187 -4.26 -9.11 24.78
CA TYR A 187 -4.99 -10.16 25.48
C TYR A 187 -4.12 -11.41 25.65
N LYS A 188 -3.39 -11.84 24.61
CA LYS A 188 -2.41 -12.92 24.71
C LYS A 188 -1.24 -12.57 25.62
N ARG A 189 -0.79 -11.32 25.70
CA ARG A 189 0.26 -10.86 26.63
C ARG A 189 -0.25 -10.83 28.06
N ILE A 190 -1.49 -10.41 28.28
CA ILE A 190 -2.15 -10.42 29.59
C ILE A 190 -2.42 -11.87 30.01
N ARG A 191 -2.90 -12.75 29.11
CA ARG A 191 -3.06 -14.20 29.37
C ARG A 191 -1.72 -14.92 29.53
N LYS A 192 -0.68 -14.60 28.74
CA LYS A 192 0.69 -15.13 28.94
C LYS A 192 1.31 -14.60 30.23
N GLY A 193 0.96 -13.37 30.64
CA GLY A 193 1.25 -12.80 31.96
C GLY A 193 0.36 -13.36 33.07
N HIS A 194 -0.57 -14.25 32.74
CA HIS A 194 -1.38 -15.03 33.66
C HIS A 194 -1.05 -16.53 33.59
N HIS A 195 0.05 -16.92 32.93
CA HIS A 195 0.83 -18.06 33.38
C HIS A 195 1.58 -17.58 34.64
N LEU A 196 0.80 -17.39 35.70
CA LEU A 196 1.28 -17.36 37.06
C LEU A 196 2.22 -18.57 37.14
N GLU A 197 3.51 -18.37 37.33
CA GLU A 197 4.36 -19.44 37.83
C GLU A 197 3.76 -19.79 39.19
N VAL A 198 2.82 -20.73 39.19
CA VAL A 198 2.31 -21.36 40.40
C VAL A 198 3.51 -22.11 40.93
N PHE A 199 4.26 -21.46 41.80
CA PHE A 199 5.10 -22.17 42.74
C PHE A 199 4.13 -23.01 43.57
N VAL A 200 4.09 -24.31 43.30
CA VAL A 200 3.55 -25.26 44.26
C VAL A 200 4.56 -25.27 45.40
N ASP A 201 4.38 -24.36 46.35
CA ASP A 201 5.01 -24.52 47.65
C ASP A 201 4.33 -25.72 48.29
N VAL A 202 4.97 -26.89 48.18
CA VAL A 202 4.68 -28.00 49.08
C VAL A 202 5.06 -27.47 50.46
N PRO A 203 4.15 -27.42 51.45
CA PRO A 203 4.55 -27.13 52.82
C PRO A 203 5.47 -28.26 53.25
N GLY A 204 6.78 -28.02 53.17
CA GLY A 204 7.76 -28.88 53.77
C GLY A 204 7.61 -28.72 55.27
N GLU A 205 7.09 -29.75 55.92
CA GLU A 205 7.23 -29.89 57.35
C GLU A 205 8.72 -29.82 57.67
N ASP A 206 9.09 -28.80 58.44
CA ASP A 206 10.46 -28.36 58.66
C ASP A 206 11.15 -29.36 59.59
N ASP A 207 11.55 -30.52 59.05
CA ASP A 207 12.42 -31.45 59.77
C ASP A 207 13.82 -30.85 59.82
N ARG A 208 14.15 -30.27 60.98
CA ARG A 208 15.38 -29.51 61.28
C ARG A 208 16.69 -30.32 61.20
N ARG A 209 16.69 -31.46 60.51
CA ARG A 209 17.87 -32.34 60.34
C ARG A 209 18.42 -32.39 58.92
N ILE A 210 17.86 -31.66 57.97
CA ILE A 210 18.41 -31.59 56.61
C ILE A 210 18.59 -30.13 56.21
N THR A 211 19.82 -29.61 56.29
CA THR A 211 20.18 -28.33 55.66
C THR A 211 20.13 -28.50 54.15
N PHE A 212 18.96 -28.27 53.55
CA PHE A 212 18.88 -28.05 52.11
C PHE A 212 19.69 -26.78 51.80
N GLY A 213 20.88 -26.97 51.22
CA GLY A 213 21.71 -25.87 50.73
C GLY A 213 20.90 -24.96 49.80
N GLN A 214 21.26 -23.67 49.75
CA GLN A 214 20.57 -22.65 48.96
C GLN A 214 20.12 -23.19 47.60
N LEU A 215 18.81 -23.29 47.39
CA LEU A 215 18.22 -23.72 46.13
C LEU A 215 18.61 -22.72 45.03
N LYS A 216 19.55 -23.12 44.18
CA LYS A 216 19.97 -22.34 43.02
C LYS A 216 18.99 -22.60 41.87
N ARG A 217 18.33 -21.54 41.39
CA ARG A 217 17.44 -21.59 40.22
C ARG A 217 18.25 -21.39 38.94
N PHE A 218 17.99 -22.21 37.93
CA PHE A 218 18.68 -22.16 36.64
C PHE A 218 17.72 -21.76 35.52
N ALA A 219 18.21 -20.98 34.57
CA ALA A 219 17.43 -20.68 33.37
C ALA A 219 17.37 -21.93 32.46
N TRP A 220 16.24 -22.15 31.76
CA TRP A 220 16.06 -23.32 30.89
C TRP A 220 17.20 -23.51 29.87
N ARG A 221 17.63 -22.42 29.22
CA ARG A 221 18.71 -22.43 28.22
C ARG A 221 20.05 -22.86 28.81
N GLU A 222 20.32 -22.51 30.07
CA GLU A 222 21.54 -22.91 30.77
C GLU A 222 21.58 -24.42 30.99
N LEU A 223 20.44 -25.02 31.36
CA LEU A 223 20.30 -26.47 31.50
C LEU A 223 20.39 -27.19 30.14
N GLN A 224 19.84 -26.62 29.07
CA GLN A 224 19.99 -27.18 27.72
C GLN A 224 21.47 -27.23 27.32
N ILE A 225 22.22 -26.14 27.49
CA ILE A 225 23.66 -26.12 27.18
C ILE A 225 24.40 -27.14 28.05
N ALA A 226 24.12 -27.14 29.35
CA ALA A 226 24.81 -28.02 30.30
C ALA A 226 24.58 -29.51 30.02
N THR A 227 23.41 -29.89 29.50
CA THR A 227 23.01 -31.28 29.25
C THR A 227 23.13 -31.70 27.79
N ASP A 228 23.67 -30.83 26.93
CA ASP A 228 23.68 -31.00 25.47
C ASP A 228 22.27 -31.26 24.91
N ASP A 229 21.38 -30.31 25.17
CA ASP A 229 19.94 -30.31 24.88
C ASP A 229 19.20 -31.56 25.38
N PHE A 230 19.53 -32.02 26.58
CA PHE A 230 19.01 -33.26 27.16
C PHE A 230 19.22 -34.47 26.23
N SER A 231 20.43 -34.60 25.67
CA SER A 231 20.79 -35.72 24.80
C SER A 231 20.70 -37.07 25.52
N GLU A 232 20.21 -38.09 24.82
CA GLU A 232 20.09 -39.47 25.31
C GLU A 232 21.42 -40.06 25.79
N LYS A 233 22.56 -39.60 25.23
CA LYS A 233 23.91 -40.03 25.65
C LYS A 233 24.25 -39.64 27.09
N ASN A 234 23.56 -38.63 27.63
CA ASN A 234 23.80 -38.09 28.96
C ASN A 234 22.83 -38.67 30.00
N ILE A 235 22.01 -39.67 29.66
CA ILE A 235 21.06 -40.25 30.62
C ILE A 235 21.81 -41.00 31.72
N LEU A 236 21.51 -40.60 32.96
CA LEU A 236 21.95 -41.29 34.17
C LEU A 236 20.94 -42.34 34.63
N GLY A 237 19.67 -42.16 34.30
CA GLY A 237 18.61 -43.12 34.61
C GLY A 237 17.25 -42.66 34.09
N GLN A 238 16.34 -43.62 33.94
CA GLN A 238 14.96 -43.38 33.52
C GLN A 238 14.00 -44.07 34.48
N GLY A 239 12.96 -43.37 34.91
CA GLY A 239 11.86 -43.92 35.72
C GLY A 239 10.50 -43.51 35.18
N GLY A 240 9.43 -43.89 35.86
CA GLY A 240 8.04 -43.60 35.45
C GLY A 240 7.70 -42.11 35.37
N PHE A 241 8.55 -41.23 35.91
CA PHE A 241 8.39 -39.78 35.92
C PHE A 241 9.38 -39.05 35.03
N GLY A 242 10.01 -39.77 34.10
CA GLY A 242 10.93 -39.20 33.12
C GLY A 242 12.39 -39.59 33.34
N LYS A 243 13.27 -38.88 32.62
CA LYS A 243 14.69 -39.19 32.48
C LYS A 243 15.54 -38.20 33.28
N VAL A 244 16.60 -38.71 33.91
CA VAL A 244 17.62 -37.91 34.60
C VAL A 244 18.84 -37.83 33.70
N TYR A 245 19.28 -36.61 33.42
CA TYR A 245 20.40 -36.32 32.53
C TYR A 245 21.57 -35.76 33.35
N ARG A 246 22.78 -36.20 33.01
CA ARG A 246 24.02 -35.58 33.44
C ARG A 246 24.20 -34.28 32.69
N GLY A 247 24.56 -33.22 33.40
CA GLY A 247 25.02 -31.98 32.78
C GLY A 247 26.25 -31.42 33.48
N THR A 248 26.94 -30.52 32.80
CA THR A 248 28.05 -29.75 33.35
C THR A 248 27.80 -28.27 33.04
N LEU A 249 27.69 -27.45 34.08
CA LEU A 249 27.53 -26.00 33.94
C LEU A 249 28.83 -25.36 33.45
N LEU A 250 28.77 -24.08 33.04
CA LEU A 250 29.95 -23.33 32.55
C LEU A 250 31.06 -23.19 33.60
N ASP A 251 30.72 -23.25 34.89
CA ASP A 251 31.66 -23.24 36.01
C ASP A 251 32.24 -24.63 36.34
N ASN A 252 32.07 -25.61 35.44
CA ASN A 252 32.42 -27.03 35.60
C ASN A 252 31.67 -27.77 36.72
N THR A 253 30.64 -27.17 37.31
CA THR A 253 29.79 -27.88 38.28
C THR A 253 29.00 -28.98 37.57
N LYS A 254 29.15 -30.21 38.03
CA LYS A 254 28.36 -31.35 37.54
C LYS A 254 26.98 -31.32 38.17
N ILE A 255 25.96 -31.44 37.34
CA ILE A 255 24.56 -31.45 37.76
C ILE A 255 23.84 -32.70 37.24
N ALA A 256 22.73 -33.02 37.89
CA ALA A 256 21.76 -34.00 37.41
C ALA A 256 20.42 -33.29 37.20
N GLY A 257 19.98 -33.17 35.96
CA GLY A 257 18.70 -32.55 35.60
C GLY A 257 17.65 -33.62 35.31
N LYS A 258 16.55 -33.65 36.05
CA LYS A 258 15.42 -34.55 35.74
C LYS A 258 14.42 -33.82 34.86
N ARG A 259 14.20 -34.35 33.65
CA ARG A 259 13.15 -33.87 32.74
C ARG A 259 11.91 -34.73 32.93
N LEU A 260 10.83 -34.10 33.38
CA LEU A 260 9.53 -34.74 33.54
C LEU A 260 8.88 -34.85 32.16
N THR A 261 8.27 -36.00 31.85
CA THR A 261 7.39 -36.16 30.69
C THR A 261 6.06 -35.46 30.96
N ASP A 262 5.43 -34.90 29.91
CA ASP A 262 4.24 -34.04 30.01
C ASP A 262 3.10 -34.61 30.88
N TYR A 263 2.32 -33.68 31.45
CA TYR A 263 1.29 -33.83 32.50
C TYR A 263 0.14 -34.83 32.21
N GLU A 264 0.12 -35.50 31.06
CA GLU A 264 -0.90 -36.51 30.71
C GLU A 264 -0.47 -37.95 30.99
N SER A 265 0.59 -38.19 31.75
CA SER A 265 0.95 -39.54 32.21
C SER A 265 0.23 -39.87 33.53
N PRO A 266 -0.80 -40.75 33.55
CA PRO A 266 -1.51 -41.13 34.76
C PRO A 266 -0.64 -42.11 35.54
N GLY A 267 0.29 -41.59 36.34
CA GLY A 267 1.26 -42.46 37.02
C GLY A 267 1.83 -41.97 38.32
N GLY A 268 1.60 -40.70 38.71
CA GLY A 268 2.11 -40.10 39.95
C GLY A 268 1.66 -40.81 41.21
N GLU A 269 0.36 -40.73 41.42
CA GLU A 269 -0.26 -41.13 42.67
C GLU A 269 -0.71 -42.60 42.64
N ALA A 270 -1.17 -43.07 41.48
CA ALA A 270 -1.66 -44.44 41.29
C ALA A 270 -0.56 -45.53 41.29
N ALA A 271 0.71 -45.19 41.00
CA ALA A 271 1.81 -46.17 41.00
C ALA A 271 2.49 -46.31 42.36
N PHE A 272 2.39 -45.30 43.25
CA PHE A 272 2.96 -45.36 44.60
C PHE A 272 2.06 -46.17 45.54
N LEU A 273 0.73 -46.01 45.44
CA LEU A 273 -0.24 -46.75 46.26
C LEU A 273 -0.35 -48.25 45.93
N ARG A 274 0.22 -48.71 44.80
CA ARG A 274 0.17 -50.13 44.38
C ARG A 274 1.37 -50.96 44.87
N LYS A 275 2.35 -50.35 45.56
CA LYS A 275 3.55 -51.03 46.08
C LYS A 275 3.71 -50.99 47.60
N SER A 276 2.71 -50.48 48.32
CA SER A 276 2.68 -50.44 49.79
C SER A 276 1.51 -51.23 50.40
N SER A 277 1.00 -52.24 49.68
CA SER A 277 0.10 -53.28 50.18
C SER A 277 0.73 -54.66 50.01
#